data_AF-E4NAZ4-F1
#
_entry.id   AF-E4NAZ4-F1
#
_cell.length_a   1.000
_cell.length_b   1.000
_cell.length_c   1.000
_cell.angle_alpha   90.00
_cell.angle_beta   90.00
_cell.angle_gamma   90.00
#
_symmetry.space_group_name_H-M   'P 1'
#
loop_
_entity.id
_entity.type
_entity.pdbx_description
1 polymer ?
#
loop_
_entity_poly.entity_id
_entity_poly.type
_entity_poly.pdbx_seq_one_letter_code
_entity_poly.pdbx_strand_id
1 'polypeptide(L)'
;MTSPPPGRTDAELAALDVPALLRFGLPLDGPRRRALFADGAVAAALAAEECEVPPHAVAFLSEVVRAAGLRAAAGLPEPLVGPGAADLADDWLHAAGSVLDPDDVAAGELVADWLAAVAALLEARHVSRRA
;
A
#
# COMPACT_ATOMS: atom_id res chain seq x y z
N MET A 1 23.08 11.52 24.95
CA MET A 1 22.38 11.44 23.65
C MET A 1 22.16 9.98 23.34
N THR A 2 20.95 9.47 23.57
CA THR A 2 20.59 8.10 23.19
C THR A 2 20.44 8.07 21.67
N SER A 3 21.20 7.22 20.98
CA SER A 3 20.95 6.97 19.55
C SER A 3 19.50 6.50 19.41
N PRO A 4 18.75 6.97 18.39
CA PRO A 4 17.47 6.36 18.09
C PRO A 4 17.69 4.84 17.91
N PRO A 5 16.72 4.00 18.33
CA PRO A 5 16.82 2.57 18.08
C PRO A 5 17.10 2.34 16.58
N PRO A 6 17.95 1.38 16.22
CA PRO A 6 18.19 1.08 14.81
C PRO A 6 16.84 0.80 14.14
N GLY A 7 16.56 1.52 13.05
CA GLY A 7 15.38 1.26 12.23
C GLY A 7 15.44 -0.16 11.64
N ARG A 8 14.28 -0.69 11.25
CA ARG A 8 14.21 -1.97 10.51
C ARG A 8 14.91 -1.84 9.17
N THR A 9 15.58 -2.90 8.77
CA THR A 9 16.22 -3.02 7.46
C THR A 9 15.18 -3.32 6.37
N ASP A 10 15.51 -3.02 5.11
CA ASP A 10 14.66 -3.38 3.95
C ASP A 10 14.34 -4.87 3.93
N ALA A 11 15.29 -5.74 4.27
CA ALA A 11 15.08 -7.19 4.33
C ALA A 11 14.06 -7.60 5.40
N GLU A 12 14.06 -6.95 6.56
CA GLU A 12 13.07 -7.18 7.61
C GLU A 12 11.69 -6.64 7.23
N LEU A 13 11.64 -5.51 6.51
CA LEU A 13 10.38 -4.92 6.04
C LEU A 13 9.77 -5.71 4.87
N ALA A 14 10.58 -6.22 3.94
CA ALA A 14 10.15 -7.06 2.83
C ALA A 14 9.49 -8.37 3.30
N ALA A 15 9.83 -8.85 4.49
CA ALA A 15 9.23 -10.04 5.08
C ALA A 15 7.83 -9.79 5.72
N LEU A 16 7.33 -8.56 5.73
CA LEU A 16 6.04 -8.22 6.33
C LEU A 16 4.87 -8.64 5.42
N ASP A 17 3.86 -9.27 6.01
CA ASP A 17 2.58 -9.58 5.37
C ASP A 17 1.72 -8.30 5.26
N VAL A 18 1.82 -7.62 4.11
CA VAL A 18 1.08 -6.38 3.83
C VAL A 18 -0.44 -6.58 3.91
N PRO A 19 -1.05 -7.63 3.30
CA PRO A 19 -2.46 -7.93 3.50
C PRO A 19 -2.89 -8.06 4.98
N ALA A 20 -2.10 -8.71 5.82
CA ALA A 20 -2.38 -8.77 7.26
C ALA A 20 -2.31 -7.38 7.91
N LEU A 21 -1.28 -6.58 7.59
CA LEU A 21 -1.15 -5.21 8.11
C LEU A 21 -2.34 -4.32 7.71
N LEU A 22 -2.84 -4.44 6.48
CA LEU A 22 -4.05 -3.76 6.02
C LEU A 22 -5.26 -4.14 6.89
N ARG A 23 -5.49 -5.45 7.08
CA ARG A 23 -6.61 -5.95 7.90
C ARG A 23 -6.55 -5.48 9.35
N PHE A 24 -5.36 -5.32 9.93
CA PHE A 24 -5.20 -4.86 11.31
C PHE A 24 -5.13 -3.34 11.47
N GLY A 25 -4.64 -2.63 10.44
CA GLY A 25 -4.34 -1.20 10.49
C GLY A 25 -5.46 -0.31 9.99
N LEU A 26 -6.28 -0.78 9.05
CA LEU A 26 -7.36 0.02 8.46
C LEU A 26 -8.55 0.26 9.41
N PRO A 27 -9.07 -0.73 10.16
CA PRO A 27 -10.28 -0.53 10.97
C PRO A 27 -10.05 0.28 12.24
N LEU A 28 -8.79 0.47 12.65
CA LEU A 28 -8.43 0.99 13.95
C LEU A 28 -7.55 2.23 13.84
N ASP A 29 -8.01 3.30 14.47
CA ASP A 29 -7.24 4.49 14.71
C ASP A 29 -5.99 4.24 15.58
N GLY A 30 -5.01 5.14 15.48
CA GLY A 30 -3.89 5.20 16.41
C GLY A 30 -2.65 4.39 16.00
N PRO A 31 -1.97 3.69 16.93
CA PRO A 31 -0.67 3.07 16.68
C PRO A 31 -0.63 2.07 15.51
N ARG A 32 -1.68 1.27 15.33
CA ARG A 32 -1.75 0.26 14.27
C ARG A 32 -1.83 0.90 12.88
N ARG A 33 -2.69 1.91 12.72
CA ARG A 33 -2.73 2.70 11.47
C ARG A 33 -1.40 3.40 11.20
N ARG A 34 -0.76 3.98 12.21
CA ARG A 34 0.57 4.59 12.03
C ARG A 34 1.61 3.58 11.56
N ALA A 35 1.60 2.35 12.08
CA ALA A 35 2.50 1.28 11.63
C ALA A 35 2.19 0.85 10.17
N LEU A 36 0.91 0.77 9.79
CA LEU A 36 0.49 0.49 8.41
C LEU A 36 0.99 1.58 7.43
N PHE A 37 0.86 2.86 7.80
CA PHE A 37 1.34 3.98 6.98
C PHE A 37 2.87 4.21 7.06
N ALA A 38 3.56 3.52 7.96
CA ALA A 38 5.01 3.53 8.08
C ALA A 38 5.58 2.22 7.48
N ASP A 39 5.98 1.27 8.32
CA ASP A 39 6.56 -0.01 7.93
C ASP A 39 5.72 -0.77 6.89
N GLY A 40 4.39 -0.74 7.02
CA GLY A 40 3.50 -1.40 6.06
C GLY A 40 3.54 -0.79 4.67
N ALA A 41 3.63 0.54 4.57
CA ALA A 41 3.73 1.25 3.30
C ALA A 41 5.11 1.05 2.65
N VAL A 42 6.18 0.97 3.47
CA VAL A 42 7.52 0.64 2.98
C VAL A 42 7.59 -0.80 2.48
N ALA A 43 7.01 -1.76 3.21
CA ALA A 43 6.91 -3.14 2.78
C ALA A 43 6.14 -3.30 1.47
N ALA A 44 5.02 -2.58 1.33
CA ALA A 44 4.24 -2.54 0.09
C ALA A 44 5.04 -1.93 -1.08
N ALA A 45 5.81 -0.86 -0.84
CA ALA A 45 6.68 -0.27 -1.85
C ALA A 45 7.80 -1.25 -2.29
N LEU A 46 8.39 -2.00 -1.35
CA LEU A 46 9.37 -3.06 -1.65
C LEU A 46 8.76 -4.17 -2.51
N ALA A 47 7.57 -4.65 -2.16
CA ALA A 47 6.88 -5.68 -2.95
C ALA A 47 6.50 -5.20 -4.36
N ALA A 48 6.03 -3.95 -4.48
CA ALA A 48 5.72 -3.33 -5.78
C ALA A 48 6.99 -3.17 -6.65
N GLU A 49 8.10 -2.79 -6.03
CA GLU A 49 9.40 -2.65 -6.67
C GLU A 49 9.95 -3.99 -7.20
N GLU A 50 9.81 -5.08 -6.43
CA GLU A 50 10.16 -6.44 -6.87
C GLU A 50 9.32 -6.91 -8.06
N CYS A 51 8.07 -6.44 -8.15
CA CYS A 51 7.17 -6.67 -9.29
C CYS A 51 7.36 -5.67 -10.43
N GLU A 52 8.41 -4.83 -10.40
CA GLU A 52 8.71 -3.78 -11.39
C GLU A 52 7.56 -2.77 -11.60
N VAL A 53 6.69 -2.60 -10.62
CA VAL A 53 5.57 -1.65 -10.69
C VAL A 53 6.14 -0.23 -10.67
N PRO A 54 5.75 0.65 -11.62
CA PRO A 54 6.19 2.03 -11.58
C PRO A 54 5.36 2.85 -10.57
N PRO A 55 5.97 3.84 -9.88
CA PRO A 55 5.26 4.65 -8.87
C PRO A 55 3.95 5.27 -9.37
N HIS A 56 3.93 5.75 -10.62
CA HIS A 56 2.75 6.39 -11.21
C HIS A 56 1.56 5.42 -11.39
N ALA A 57 1.80 4.11 -11.52
CA ALA A 57 0.72 3.14 -11.62
C ALA A 57 -0.01 2.96 -10.29
N VAL A 58 0.75 2.90 -9.17
CA VAL A 58 0.16 2.85 -7.81
C VAL A 58 -0.58 4.16 -7.49
N ALA A 59 0.01 5.30 -7.87
CA ALA A 59 -0.65 6.61 -7.73
C ALA A 59 -1.96 6.67 -8.53
N PHE A 60 -1.97 6.14 -9.75
CA PHE A 60 -3.18 6.06 -10.56
C PHE A 60 -4.25 5.17 -9.91
N LEU A 61 -3.87 4.02 -9.35
CA LEU A 61 -4.80 3.16 -8.61
C LEU A 61 -5.40 3.87 -7.39
N SER A 62 -4.60 4.65 -6.65
CA SER A 62 -5.12 5.54 -5.59
C SER A 62 -6.24 6.45 -6.13
N GLU A 63 -6.01 7.12 -7.26
CA GLU A 63 -7.01 8.01 -7.86
C GLU A 63 -8.25 7.26 -8.35
N VAL A 64 -8.10 6.02 -8.84
CA VAL A 64 -9.24 5.16 -9.18
C VAL A 64 -10.08 4.85 -7.94
N VAL A 65 -9.44 4.53 -6.80
CA VAL A 65 -10.15 4.30 -5.54
C VAL A 65 -10.88 5.57 -5.08
N ARG A 66 -10.27 6.76 -5.17
CA ARG A 66 -10.95 8.03 -4.84
C ARG A 66 -12.15 8.30 -5.75
N ALA A 67 -11.98 8.08 -7.05
CA ALA A 67 -12.99 8.45 -8.04
C ALA A 67 -14.16 7.46 -8.13
N ALA A 68 -13.87 6.16 -8.01
CA ALA A 68 -14.83 5.08 -8.25
C ALA A 68 -15.17 4.25 -7.00
N GLY A 69 -14.42 4.42 -5.91
CA GLY A 69 -14.59 3.67 -4.67
C GLY A 69 -13.81 2.35 -4.64
N LEU A 70 -13.66 1.80 -3.43
CA LEU A 70 -12.89 0.58 -3.18
C LEU A 70 -13.48 -0.64 -3.89
N ARG A 71 -14.81 -0.81 -3.87
CA ARG A 71 -15.48 -1.93 -4.54
C ARG A 71 -15.18 -1.95 -6.05
N ALA A 72 -15.24 -0.79 -6.70
CA ALA A 72 -15.02 -0.70 -8.14
C ALA A 72 -13.56 -1.00 -8.50
N ALA A 73 -12.62 -0.46 -7.73
CA ALA A 73 -11.19 -0.73 -7.92
C ALA A 73 -10.85 -2.22 -7.71
N ALA A 74 -11.42 -2.86 -6.68
CA ALA A 74 -11.24 -4.29 -6.40
C ALA A 74 -11.89 -5.22 -7.45
N GLY A 75 -12.80 -4.69 -8.28
CA GLY A 75 -13.43 -5.42 -9.36
C GLY A 75 -12.71 -5.27 -10.70
N LEU A 76 -11.60 -4.53 -10.76
CA LEU A 76 -10.80 -4.42 -11.98
C LEU A 76 -10.13 -5.76 -12.30
N PRO A 77 -10.20 -6.26 -13.54
CA PRO A 77 -9.53 -7.51 -13.91
C PRO A 77 -8.01 -7.48 -13.77
N GLU A 78 -7.42 -6.28 -13.87
CA GLU A 78 -5.98 -6.04 -13.76
C GLU A 78 -5.77 -4.64 -13.14
N PRO A 79 -5.80 -4.51 -11.80
CA PRO A 79 -5.69 -3.20 -11.14
C PRO A 79 -4.29 -2.56 -11.30
N LEU A 80 -3.26 -3.39 -11.44
CA LEU A 80 -1.91 -2.99 -11.86
C LEU A 80 -1.45 -3.90 -12.99
N VAL A 81 -0.80 -3.32 -13.99
CA VAL A 81 -0.39 -4.03 -15.21
C VAL A 81 0.81 -4.94 -14.94
N GLY A 82 0.69 -6.21 -15.32
CA GLY A 82 1.77 -7.19 -15.30
C GLY A 82 1.55 -8.38 -14.36
N PRO A 83 2.14 -9.56 -14.66
CA PRO A 83 2.04 -10.74 -13.79
C PRO A 83 2.66 -10.46 -12.42
N GLY A 84 1.98 -10.82 -11.33
CA GLY A 84 2.40 -10.54 -9.96
C GLY A 84 2.02 -9.14 -9.46
N ALA A 85 2.08 -8.11 -10.31
CA ALA A 85 1.58 -6.77 -9.96
C ALA A 85 0.06 -6.73 -9.80
N ALA A 86 -0.67 -7.42 -10.70
CA ALA A 86 -2.11 -7.57 -10.60
C ALA A 86 -2.52 -8.31 -9.31
N ASP A 87 -1.87 -9.45 -9.03
CA ASP A 87 -2.12 -10.25 -7.82
C ASP A 87 -1.84 -9.44 -6.55
N LEU A 88 -0.74 -8.67 -6.53
CA LEU A 88 -0.37 -7.79 -5.42
C LEU A 88 -1.46 -6.75 -5.13
N ALA A 89 -1.96 -6.09 -6.17
CA ALA A 89 -3.01 -5.09 -6.04
C ALA A 89 -4.35 -5.72 -5.62
N ASP A 90 -4.71 -6.86 -6.20
CA ASP A 90 -5.90 -7.61 -5.84
C ASP A 90 -5.89 -8.00 -4.36
N ASP A 91 -4.76 -8.52 -3.87
CA ASP A 91 -4.57 -8.89 -2.47
C ASP A 91 -4.75 -7.69 -1.53
N TRP A 92 -4.19 -6.54 -1.87
CA TRP A 92 -4.32 -5.32 -1.07
C TRP A 92 -5.76 -4.79 -1.04
N LEU A 93 -6.40 -4.70 -2.19
CA LEU A 93 -7.76 -4.18 -2.32
C LEU A 93 -8.77 -5.12 -1.64
N HIS A 94 -8.62 -6.45 -1.79
CA HIS A 94 -9.44 -7.42 -1.09
C HIS A 94 -9.19 -7.45 0.41
N ALA A 95 -7.93 -7.34 0.86
CA ALA A 95 -7.61 -7.25 2.27
C ALA A 95 -8.28 -6.03 2.92
N ALA A 96 -8.24 -4.87 2.26
CA ALA A 96 -8.93 -3.67 2.70
C ALA A 96 -10.46 -3.85 2.72
N GLY A 97 -11.04 -4.35 1.62
CA GLY A 97 -12.48 -4.58 1.50
C GLY A 97 -13.04 -5.67 2.42
N SER A 98 -12.18 -6.53 2.99
CA SER A 98 -12.58 -7.54 3.96
C SER A 98 -12.84 -6.99 5.37
N VAL A 99 -12.34 -5.79 5.68
CA VAL A 99 -12.41 -5.18 7.02
C VAL A 99 -13.05 -3.79 7.04
N LEU A 100 -13.16 -3.14 5.88
CA LEU A 100 -13.87 -1.90 5.69
C LEU A 100 -15.19 -2.14 4.95
N ASP A 101 -16.15 -1.22 5.07
CA ASP A 101 -17.27 -1.17 4.14
C ASP A 101 -16.77 -0.60 2.79
N PRO A 102 -16.76 -1.39 1.70
CA PRO A 102 -16.20 -0.93 0.43
C PRO A 102 -17.10 0.06 -0.32
N ASP A 103 -18.33 0.30 0.17
CA ASP A 103 -19.23 1.34 -0.34
C ASP A 103 -19.11 2.66 0.48
N ASP A 104 -18.38 2.67 1.60
CA ASP A 104 -18.12 3.87 2.38
C ASP A 104 -17.03 4.74 1.73
N VAL A 105 -17.37 5.98 1.44
CA VAL A 105 -16.46 6.97 0.84
C VAL A 105 -15.25 7.22 1.75
N ALA A 106 -15.44 7.32 3.07
CA ALA A 106 -14.34 7.58 3.99
C ALA A 106 -13.37 6.39 4.06
N ALA A 107 -13.89 5.16 3.98
CA ALA A 107 -13.09 3.95 3.86
C ALA A 107 -12.29 3.92 2.55
N GLY A 108 -12.91 4.29 1.43
CA GLY A 108 -12.26 4.44 0.13
C GLY A 108 -11.11 5.46 0.18
N GLU A 109 -11.35 6.65 0.72
CA GLU A 109 -10.32 7.69 0.88
C GLU A 109 -9.15 7.22 1.73
N LEU A 110 -9.38 6.46 2.81
CA LEU A 110 -8.31 5.92 3.64
C LEU A 110 -7.41 4.95 2.86
N VAL A 111 -7.99 4.08 2.03
CA VAL A 111 -7.23 3.15 1.19
C VAL A 111 -6.47 3.90 0.10
N ALA A 112 -7.10 4.91 -0.51
CA ALA A 112 -6.43 5.76 -1.49
C ALA A 112 -5.23 6.52 -0.88
N ASP A 113 -5.39 7.10 0.31
CA ASP A 113 -4.30 7.76 1.04
C ASP A 113 -3.14 6.79 1.33
N TRP A 114 -3.45 5.54 1.68
CA TRP A 114 -2.42 4.52 1.87
C TRP A 114 -1.70 4.18 0.56
N LEU A 115 -2.43 3.96 -0.54
CA LEU A 115 -1.85 3.71 -1.86
C LEU A 115 -0.97 4.89 -2.34
N ALA A 116 -1.42 6.13 -2.12
CA ALA A 116 -0.64 7.32 -2.43
C ALA A 116 0.66 7.38 -1.61
N ALA A 117 0.63 6.99 -0.34
CA ALA A 117 1.83 6.89 0.49
C ALA A 117 2.81 5.83 -0.05
N VAL A 118 2.31 4.66 -0.47
CA VAL A 118 3.11 3.61 -1.11
C VAL A 118 3.76 4.13 -2.40
N ALA A 119 3.01 4.81 -3.25
CA ALA A 119 3.52 5.39 -4.49
C ALA A 119 4.66 6.40 -4.23
N ALA A 120 4.48 7.29 -3.25
CA ALA A 120 5.50 8.27 -2.87
C ALA A 120 6.79 7.61 -2.34
N LEU A 121 6.66 6.55 -1.54
CA LEU A 121 7.81 5.79 -1.04
C LEU A 121 8.55 5.06 -2.16
N LEU A 122 7.80 4.43 -3.08
CA LEU A 122 8.37 3.75 -4.24
C LEU A 122 9.14 4.74 -5.14
N GLU A 123 8.61 5.94 -5.36
CA GLU A 123 9.30 7.00 -6.09
C GLU A 123 10.60 7.43 -5.40
N ALA A 124 10.55 7.67 -4.08
CA ALA A 124 11.74 8.04 -3.31
C ALA A 124 12.84 6.98 -3.42
N ARG A 125 12.49 5.69 -3.35
CA ARG A 125 13.43 4.56 -3.53
C ARG A 125 14.03 4.52 -4.93
N HIS A 126 13.22 4.75 -5.96
CA HIS A 126 13.68 4.80 -7.35
C HIS A 126 14.69 5.93 -7.57
N VAL A 127 14.47 7.10 -6.95
CA VAL A 127 15.40 8.22 -6.99
C VAL A 127 16.70 7.88 -6.26
N SER A 128 16.62 7.34 -5.04
CA SER A 128 17.81 7.01 -4.23
C SER A 128 18.74 5.99 -4.88
N ARG A 129 18.22 5.06 -5.69
CA ARG A 129 19.06 4.10 -6.43
C ARG A 129 19.72 4.65 -7.69
N ARG A 130 19.21 5.76 -8.23
CA ARG A 130 19.75 6.40 -9.44
C ARG A 130 20.80 7.47 -9.12
N ALA A 131 20.91 7.87 -7.85
CA ALA A 131 21.88 8.84 -7.34
C ALA A 131 23.21 8.15 -6.98
#